data_AF-A0A7I4XX25-F1
#
_entry.id   AF-A0A7I4XX25-F1
#
_cell.length_a   1.000
_cell.length_b   1.000
_cell.length_c   1.000
_cell.angle_alpha   90.00
_cell.angle_beta   90.00
_cell.angle_gamma   90.00
#
_symmetry.space_group_name_H-M   'P 1'
#
loop_
_entity.id
_entity.type
_entity.pdbx_description
1 polymer ?
#
loop_
_entity_poly.entity_id
_entity_poly.type
_entity_poly.pdbx_seq_one_letter_code
_entity_poly.pdbx_strand_id
1 'polypeptide(L)'
;MDYLLDKYVFDFLPFAVAPETRKSIGQRALTVVQWADWFCKYESPLKILQNNPYFLFADALFVFLCFLTFMHAYRHGARHMYVWIAFTIHAFNLELLSLSVPDLNLSWHAQGVLSFFGMRVPLYALFGIHQMFGYTAYVLVSRMRLPWIAEGPAVGLSSAMLLIPYRVLGTKLVWWTWHDTDPTIKDRMFWVPWSLLYFYAACMCSFVWIIHLSRHLLLEREYDWMKFPRELLCSVLAGTLSFWLGTVQFSLFYYPLHDFFAIHTEITTVLFFSLYAAIVFVADRNNFGADARTGSLTRFWFDELSCAICLEYIFLMVLVVISDPLNIVSEGIHQAIGPCKQMEEVNSPAGLVLQREKYLCATRYDEKYFDFHCVPNGAPKQQDDGSGKLLPLEYYPLCGTDFENRAEYIVVIWGCCILFGFFFYQMAACSGSTPVDPVKIRRRVLRQYKPLSRDRSAENAPTSSNYDDRAYQRESFLNSEHDAFKKPTVSTKVRAAKNRMRSSSVKASKKVVQRKKNAPETAHLLRSVSHNL
;
A
#
# COMPACT_ATOMS: atom_id res chain seq x y z
N MET A 1 25.85 26.02 -18.85
CA MET A 1 26.54 24.70 -18.88
C MET A 1 27.88 24.78 -19.59
N ASP A 2 27.99 25.49 -20.72
CA ASP A 2 29.24 25.57 -21.49
C ASP A 2 30.44 26.02 -20.66
N TYR A 3 30.30 27.07 -19.86
CA TYR A 3 31.35 27.53 -18.93
C TYR A 3 31.80 26.46 -17.91
N LEU A 4 30.87 25.65 -17.40
CA LEU A 4 31.19 24.59 -16.42
C LEU A 4 31.94 23.44 -17.09
N LEU A 5 31.52 23.05 -18.29
CA LEU A 5 32.21 21.98 -19.04
C LEU A 5 33.58 22.42 -19.54
N ASP A 6 33.72 23.68 -19.99
CA ASP A 6 35.03 24.23 -20.36
C ASP A 6 35.99 24.17 -19.17
N LYS A 7 35.58 24.73 -18.02
CA LYS A 7 36.43 24.85 -16.83
C LYS A 7 36.76 23.52 -16.14
N TYR A 8 35.85 22.56 -16.13
CA TYR A 8 35.99 21.33 -15.33
C TYR A 8 36.20 20.06 -16.16
N VAL A 9 35.98 20.10 -17.47
CA VAL A 9 36.11 18.92 -18.34
C VAL A 9 37.07 19.18 -19.49
N PHE A 10 36.80 20.18 -20.33
CA PHE A 10 37.58 20.38 -21.56
C PHE A 10 38.99 20.91 -21.28
N ASP A 11 39.21 21.71 -20.24
CA ASP A 11 40.54 22.20 -19.84
C ASP A 11 41.49 21.10 -19.32
N PHE A 12 40.95 19.94 -18.93
CA PHE A 12 41.73 18.81 -18.42
C PHE A 12 41.96 17.69 -19.46
N LEU A 13 41.46 17.84 -20.68
CA LEU A 13 41.67 16.86 -21.74
C LEU A 13 43.05 17.07 -22.40
N PRO A 14 43.83 15.99 -22.64
CA PRO A 14 45.15 16.10 -23.24
C PRO A 14 45.13 16.40 -24.76
N PHE A 15 43.95 16.68 -25.33
CA PHE A 15 43.76 16.95 -26.75
C PHE A 15 42.72 18.06 -26.97
N ALA A 16 42.91 18.84 -28.05
CA ALA A 16 41.98 19.89 -28.42
C ALA A 16 40.68 19.29 -28.99
N VAL A 17 39.56 19.54 -28.32
CA VAL A 17 38.22 19.16 -28.78
C VAL A 17 37.69 20.23 -29.74
N ALA A 18 37.30 19.82 -30.96
CA ALA A 18 36.71 20.70 -31.96
C ALA A 18 35.44 21.40 -31.42
N PRO A 19 35.18 22.66 -31.81
CA PRO A 19 34.08 23.46 -31.26
C PRO A 19 32.69 22.84 -31.49
N GLU A 20 32.47 22.17 -32.63
CA GLU A 20 31.22 21.44 -32.88
C GLU A 20 31.02 20.26 -31.94
N THR A 21 32.10 19.53 -31.64
CA THR A 21 32.09 18.43 -30.67
C THR A 21 31.84 18.94 -29.26
N ARG A 22 32.42 20.08 -28.87
CA ARG A 22 32.14 20.73 -27.57
C ARG A 22 30.67 21.11 -27.45
N LYS A 23 30.08 21.70 -28.48
CA LYS A 23 28.65 22.06 -28.52
C LYS A 23 27.75 20.82 -28.39
N SER A 24 28.07 19.74 -29.10
CA SER A 24 27.34 18.47 -29.01
C SER A 24 27.41 17.84 -27.61
N ILE A 25 28.60 17.83 -27.00
CA ILE A 25 28.78 17.36 -25.61
C ILE A 25 28.03 18.27 -24.63
N GLY A 26 28.09 19.58 -24.82
CA GLY A 26 27.37 20.56 -24.00
C GLY A 26 25.85 20.36 -24.05
N GLN A 27 25.30 20.13 -25.23
CA GLN A 27 23.88 19.84 -25.40
C GLN A 27 23.47 18.52 -24.73
N ARG A 28 24.27 17.45 -24.89
CA ARG A 28 24.00 16.18 -24.19
C ARG A 28 24.08 16.31 -22.67
N ALA A 29 25.08 17.03 -22.17
CA ALA A 29 25.22 17.30 -20.75
C ALA A 29 24.03 18.10 -20.21
N LEU A 30 23.57 19.12 -20.96
CA LEU A 30 22.35 19.86 -20.63
C LEU A 30 21.13 18.93 -20.59
N THR A 31 20.97 18.03 -21.56
CA THR A 31 19.90 17.03 -21.56
C THR A 31 19.97 16.11 -20.34
N VAL A 32 21.16 15.63 -19.96
CA VAL A 32 21.33 14.80 -18.75
C VAL A 32 20.97 15.58 -17.49
N VAL A 33 21.39 16.85 -17.39
CA VAL A 33 21.05 17.73 -16.26
C VAL A 33 19.54 17.99 -16.21
N GLN A 34 18.90 18.25 -17.34
CA GLN A 34 17.44 18.42 -17.43
C GLN A 34 16.69 17.16 -17.00
N TRP A 35 17.17 15.98 -17.42
CA TRP A 35 16.61 14.71 -16.98
C TRP A 35 16.82 14.46 -15.49
N ALA A 36 17.99 14.82 -14.94
CA ALA A 36 18.27 14.69 -13.52
C ALA A 36 17.40 15.65 -12.69
N ASP A 37 17.29 16.91 -13.10
CA ASP A 37 16.45 17.93 -12.45
C ASP A 37 14.96 17.58 -12.51
N TRP A 38 14.51 17.05 -13.66
CA TRP A 38 13.17 16.50 -13.79
C TRP A 38 12.97 15.25 -12.92
N PHE A 39 13.95 14.35 -12.86
CA PHE A 39 13.79 13.10 -12.12
C PHE A 39 13.75 13.34 -10.61
N CYS A 40 14.66 14.16 -10.07
CA CYS A 40 14.77 14.44 -8.65
C CYS A 40 15.28 15.86 -8.42
N LYS A 41 14.45 16.68 -7.78
CA LYS A 41 14.79 18.05 -7.40
C LYS A 41 14.91 18.14 -5.88
N TYR A 42 15.94 18.87 -5.45
CA TYR A 42 16.20 19.17 -4.05
C TYR A 42 15.68 20.56 -3.71
N GLU A 43 14.94 20.66 -2.61
CA GLU A 43 14.50 21.93 -2.02
C GLU A 43 15.11 22.08 -0.62
N SER A 44 15.46 23.31 -0.25
CA SER A 44 16.07 23.58 1.05
C SER A 44 15.11 23.25 2.21
N PRO A 45 15.48 22.36 3.15
CA PRO A 45 14.64 22.05 4.31
C PRO A 45 14.30 23.28 5.16
N LEU A 46 15.17 24.29 5.20
CA LEU A 46 14.92 25.53 5.93
C LEU A 46 13.77 26.33 5.32
N LYS A 47 13.65 26.34 3.99
CA LYS A 47 12.54 26.99 3.29
C LYS A 47 11.23 26.26 3.57
N ILE A 48 11.23 24.93 3.51
CA ILE A 48 10.05 24.12 3.83
C ILE A 48 9.66 24.31 5.30
N LEU A 49 10.62 24.37 6.22
CA LEU A 49 10.35 24.60 7.64
C LEU A 49 9.71 25.96 7.91
N GLN A 50 10.10 27.00 7.16
CA GLN A 50 9.50 28.33 7.26
C GLN A 50 8.08 28.38 6.69
N ASN A 51 7.83 27.63 5.61
CA ASN A 51 6.58 27.70 4.85
C ASN A 51 5.52 26.69 5.34
N ASN A 52 5.90 25.43 5.55
CA ASN A 52 5.04 24.36 6.05
C ASN A 52 5.84 23.38 6.93
N PRO A 53 6.11 23.73 8.21
CA PRO A 53 6.91 22.89 9.11
C PRO A 53 6.27 21.51 9.33
N TYR A 54 4.93 21.46 9.36
CA TYR A 54 4.17 20.24 9.59
C TYR A 54 4.36 19.22 8.46
N PHE A 55 4.43 19.69 7.22
CA PHE A 55 4.73 18.84 6.07
C PHE A 55 6.15 18.28 6.13
N LEU A 56 7.14 19.07 6.52
CA LEU A 56 8.53 18.58 6.68
C LEU A 56 8.61 17.45 7.71
N PHE A 57 7.94 17.60 8.85
CA PHE A 57 7.88 16.55 9.87
C PHE A 57 7.14 15.31 9.38
N ALA A 58 6.08 15.47 8.58
CA ALA A 58 5.38 14.35 7.97
C ALA A 58 6.25 13.61 6.94
N ASP A 59 6.94 14.34 6.06
CA ASP A 59 7.88 13.78 5.07
C ASP A 59 8.97 12.94 5.78
N ALA A 60 9.59 13.50 6.83
CA ALA A 60 10.57 12.79 7.64
C ALA A 60 9.99 11.56 8.36
N LEU A 61 8.79 11.69 8.96
CA LEU A 61 8.13 10.60 9.65
C LEU A 61 7.84 9.45 8.69
N PHE A 62 7.15 9.70 7.57
CA PHE A 62 6.75 8.63 6.66
C PHE A 62 7.92 7.92 5.99
N VAL A 63 9.03 8.63 5.75
CA VAL A 63 10.29 7.99 5.32
C VAL A 63 10.85 7.10 6.43
N PHE A 64 10.80 7.53 7.69
CA PHE A 64 11.19 6.68 8.83
C PHE A 64 10.27 5.47 9.00
N LEU A 65 8.96 5.63 8.83
CA LEU A 65 7.99 4.53 8.85
C LEU A 65 8.26 3.55 7.70
N CYS A 66 8.60 4.04 6.51
CA CYS A 66 9.05 3.21 5.38
C CYS A 66 10.25 2.35 5.78
N PHE A 67 11.24 2.94 6.46
CA PHE A 67 12.39 2.21 6.98
C PHE A 67 12.00 1.13 7.99
N LEU A 68 11.05 1.39 8.91
CA LEU A 68 10.53 0.37 9.83
C LEU A 68 9.85 -0.80 9.08
N THR A 69 9.03 -0.50 8.08
CA THR A 69 8.40 -1.56 7.25
C THR A 69 9.43 -2.38 6.48
N PHE A 70 10.49 -1.73 5.98
CA PHE A 70 11.60 -2.39 5.32
C PHE A 70 12.37 -3.28 6.30
N MET A 71 12.64 -2.81 7.52
CA MET A 71 13.31 -3.60 8.55
C MET A 71 12.50 -4.85 8.91
N HIS A 72 11.18 -4.72 9.04
CA HIS A 72 10.29 -5.88 9.20
C HIS A 72 10.41 -6.85 8.03
N ALA A 73 10.32 -6.35 6.79
CA ALA A 73 10.41 -7.17 5.57
C ALA A 73 11.77 -7.89 5.46
N TYR A 74 12.86 -7.21 5.81
CA TYR A 74 14.20 -7.75 5.83
C TYR A 74 14.38 -8.81 6.92
N ARG A 75 13.91 -8.54 8.15
CA ARG A 75 13.99 -9.48 9.28
C ARG A 75 13.23 -10.78 9.03
N HIS A 76 12.04 -10.69 8.43
CA HIS A 76 11.25 -11.86 8.09
C HIS A 76 11.70 -12.54 6.79
N GLY A 77 12.33 -11.80 5.87
CA GLY A 77 12.90 -12.33 4.63
C GLY A 77 11.88 -13.02 3.71
N ALA A 78 12.39 -13.87 2.82
CA ALA A 78 11.60 -14.65 1.87
C ALA A 78 10.58 -13.79 1.10
N ARG A 79 9.30 -14.13 1.14
CA ARG A 79 8.25 -13.46 0.37
C ARG A 79 7.89 -12.07 0.86
N HIS A 80 8.17 -11.75 2.12
CA HIS A 80 7.87 -10.44 2.71
C HIS A 80 8.65 -9.33 2.02
N MET A 81 9.92 -9.57 1.67
CA MET A 81 10.73 -8.64 0.90
C MET A 81 10.14 -8.37 -0.49
N TYR A 82 9.67 -9.40 -1.17
CA TYR A 82 9.02 -9.27 -2.48
C TYR A 82 7.69 -8.53 -2.41
N VAL A 83 6.91 -8.73 -1.35
CA VAL A 83 5.67 -7.94 -1.14
C VAL A 83 5.99 -6.47 -0.88
N TRP A 84 7.03 -6.17 -0.09
CA TRP A 84 7.48 -4.79 0.13
C TRP A 84 7.93 -4.11 -1.19
N ILE A 85 8.68 -4.83 -2.03
CA ILE A 85 9.05 -4.38 -3.38
C ILE A 85 7.78 -4.18 -4.24
N ALA A 86 6.82 -5.08 -4.16
CA ALA A 86 5.56 -4.97 -4.91
C ALA A 86 4.76 -3.72 -4.51
N PHE A 87 4.69 -3.36 -3.22
CA PHE A 87 4.07 -2.11 -2.78
C PHE A 87 4.83 -0.87 -3.25
N THR A 88 6.16 -0.96 -3.34
CA THR A 88 6.96 0.11 -3.94
C THR A 88 6.63 0.26 -5.43
N ILE A 89 6.56 -0.84 -6.18
CA ILE A 89 6.15 -0.81 -7.60
C ILE A 89 4.73 -0.24 -7.74
N HIS A 90 3.81 -0.61 -6.84
CA HIS A 90 2.46 -0.06 -6.81
C HIS A 90 2.45 1.46 -6.59
N ALA A 91 3.23 1.98 -5.64
CA ALA A 91 3.35 3.42 -5.40
C ALA A 91 3.82 4.17 -6.65
N PHE A 92 4.90 3.69 -7.26
CA PHE A 92 5.40 4.25 -8.52
C PHE A 92 4.37 4.18 -9.65
N ASN A 93 3.63 3.07 -9.75
CA ASN A 93 2.61 2.91 -10.77
C ASN A 93 1.45 3.89 -10.59
N LEU A 94 0.96 4.06 -9.35
CA LEU A 94 -0.14 4.96 -9.03
C LEU A 94 0.22 6.42 -9.31
N GLU A 95 1.38 6.87 -8.84
CA GLU A 95 1.86 8.23 -9.03
C GLU A 95 2.17 8.52 -10.51
N LEU A 96 2.83 7.57 -11.20
CA LEU A 96 3.15 7.75 -12.62
C LEU A 96 1.91 7.79 -13.50
N LEU A 97 0.89 6.97 -13.22
CA LEU A 97 -0.38 6.99 -13.95
C LEU A 97 -1.12 8.32 -13.75
N SER A 98 -1.13 8.84 -12.53
CA SER A 98 -1.75 10.14 -12.21
C SER A 98 -1.06 11.30 -12.93
N LEU A 99 0.24 11.19 -13.22
CA LEU A 99 0.98 12.17 -14.01
C LEU A 99 0.87 11.98 -15.52
N SER A 100 0.81 10.73 -15.98
CA SER A 100 0.87 10.39 -17.42
C SER A 100 -0.50 10.43 -18.09
N VAL A 101 -1.58 10.24 -17.33
CA VAL A 101 -2.96 10.23 -17.83
C VAL A 101 -3.66 11.47 -17.29
N PRO A 102 -3.95 12.49 -18.12
CA PRO A 102 -4.56 13.74 -17.67
C PRO A 102 -5.86 13.53 -16.88
N ASP A 103 -6.69 12.58 -17.31
CA ASP A 103 -7.96 12.22 -16.67
C ASP A 103 -7.78 11.79 -15.20
N LEU A 104 -6.64 11.18 -14.86
CA LEU A 104 -6.31 10.70 -13.50
C LEU A 104 -5.59 11.74 -12.64
N ASN A 105 -5.25 12.91 -13.19
CA ASN A 105 -4.54 13.96 -12.47
C ASN A 105 -5.50 14.75 -11.56
N LEU A 106 -5.78 14.19 -10.39
CA LEU A 106 -6.77 14.69 -9.44
C LEU A 106 -6.18 15.47 -8.26
N SER A 107 -4.88 15.35 -8.02
CA SER A 107 -4.22 15.95 -6.86
C SER A 107 -2.80 16.43 -7.12
N TRP A 108 -2.38 17.42 -6.33
CA TRP A 108 -1.04 18.01 -6.40
C TRP A 108 -0.40 18.03 -5.02
N HIS A 109 0.79 17.46 -4.88
CA HIS A 109 1.49 17.43 -3.60
C HIS A 109 2.26 18.73 -3.32
N ALA A 110 2.39 19.05 -2.03
CA ALA A 110 3.38 20.00 -1.57
C ALA A 110 4.81 19.50 -1.86
N GLN A 111 5.75 20.42 -2.02
CA GLN A 111 7.11 20.11 -2.39
C GLN A 111 7.94 19.66 -1.17
N GLY A 112 8.43 18.42 -1.23
CA GLY A 112 9.30 17.82 -0.21
C GLY A 112 10.76 18.18 -0.42
N VAL A 113 11.59 17.80 0.55
CA VAL A 113 13.05 18.00 0.49
C VAL A 113 13.62 17.36 -0.78
N LEU A 114 13.12 16.19 -1.11
CA LEU A 114 13.34 15.53 -2.40
C LEU A 114 11.98 15.33 -3.07
N SER A 115 11.84 15.89 -4.27
CA SER A 115 10.63 15.79 -5.08
C SER A 115 10.96 15.24 -6.46
N PHE A 116 10.20 14.25 -6.89
CA PHE A 116 10.38 13.52 -8.15
C PHE A 116 9.42 14.01 -9.23
N PHE A 117 9.71 13.63 -10.48
CA PHE A 117 8.87 13.86 -11.66
C PHE A 117 8.52 15.34 -11.89
N GLY A 118 9.53 16.21 -11.86
CA GLY A 118 9.40 17.63 -12.10
C GLY A 118 8.77 18.36 -10.91
N MET A 119 9.13 17.98 -9.68
CA MET A 119 8.57 18.53 -8.44
C MET A 119 7.09 18.20 -8.18
N ARG A 120 6.59 17.10 -8.74
CA ARG A 120 5.18 16.70 -8.62
C ARG A 120 4.92 15.74 -7.45
N VAL A 121 5.89 14.89 -7.13
CA VAL A 121 5.70 13.79 -6.17
C VAL A 121 6.83 13.80 -5.14
N PRO A 122 6.57 14.14 -3.87
CA PRO A 122 7.58 14.16 -2.82
C PRO A 122 8.03 12.73 -2.45
N LEU A 123 9.21 12.62 -1.84
CA LEU A 123 9.83 11.34 -1.47
C LEU A 123 8.89 10.44 -0.66
N TYR A 124 8.22 10.97 0.36
CA TYR A 124 7.36 10.14 1.20
C TYR A 124 6.13 9.55 0.48
N ALA A 125 5.68 10.15 -0.63
CA ALA A 125 4.59 9.59 -1.42
C ALA A 125 5.03 8.29 -2.12
N LEU A 126 6.25 8.26 -2.67
CA LEU A 126 6.82 7.06 -3.31
C LEU A 126 7.37 6.04 -2.30
N PHE A 127 8.01 6.53 -1.23
CA PHE A 127 8.73 5.74 -0.24
C PHE A 127 8.27 6.09 1.18
N GLY A 128 7.00 5.83 1.47
CA GLY A 128 6.39 6.18 2.75
C GLY A 128 4.97 5.66 2.85
N ILE A 129 4.04 6.37 2.23
CA ILE A 129 2.59 6.16 2.38
C ILE A 129 2.19 4.71 2.05
N HIS A 130 2.52 4.22 0.85
CA HIS A 130 2.05 2.92 0.38
C HIS A 130 2.70 1.75 1.11
N GLN A 131 3.96 1.88 1.50
CA GLN A 131 4.66 0.92 2.33
C GLN A 131 4.07 0.94 3.74
N MET A 132 3.88 2.12 4.34
CA MET A 132 3.31 2.25 5.67
C MET A 132 1.88 1.69 5.73
N PHE A 133 1.00 2.04 4.80
CA PHE A 133 -0.40 1.63 4.87
C PHE A 133 -0.64 0.25 4.27
N GLY A 134 -0.18 0.02 3.04
CA GLY A 134 -0.42 -1.22 2.31
C GLY A 134 0.32 -2.42 2.88
N TYR A 135 1.64 -2.30 3.07
CA TYR A 135 2.44 -3.44 3.58
C TYR A 135 2.10 -3.77 5.03
N THR A 136 1.90 -2.78 5.88
CA THR A 136 1.48 -3.00 7.28
C THR A 136 0.12 -3.69 7.35
N ALA A 137 -0.87 -3.21 6.60
CA ALA A 137 -2.19 -3.84 6.54
C ALA A 137 -2.09 -5.28 6.02
N TYR A 138 -1.31 -5.53 4.97
CA TYR A 138 -1.07 -6.88 4.44
C TYR A 138 -0.56 -7.83 5.53
N VAL A 139 0.52 -7.46 6.22
CA VAL A 139 1.13 -8.33 7.24
C VAL A 139 0.19 -8.56 8.41
N LEU A 140 -0.45 -7.52 8.93
CA LEU A 140 -1.34 -7.63 10.09
C LEU A 140 -2.58 -8.47 9.78
N VAL A 141 -3.17 -8.31 8.59
CA VAL A 141 -4.30 -9.15 8.18
C VAL A 141 -3.87 -10.60 7.97
N SER A 142 -2.68 -10.85 7.43
CA SER A 142 -2.17 -12.22 7.29
C SER A 142 -1.98 -12.94 8.64
N ARG A 143 -1.86 -12.21 9.77
CA ARG A 143 -1.88 -12.79 11.13
C ARG A 143 -3.24 -13.36 11.52
N MET A 144 -4.33 -12.85 10.96
CA MET A 144 -5.68 -13.35 11.18
C MET A 144 -5.97 -14.68 10.48
N ARG A 145 -5.08 -15.13 9.57
CA ARG A 145 -5.20 -16.39 8.82
C ARG A 145 -6.53 -16.52 8.07
N LEU A 146 -7.01 -15.42 7.50
CA LEU A 146 -8.24 -15.40 6.71
C LEU A 146 -8.09 -16.20 5.41
N PRO A 147 -9.17 -16.75 4.86
CA PRO A 147 -9.15 -17.33 3.52
C PRO A 147 -8.92 -16.23 2.47
N TRP A 148 -8.36 -16.61 1.33
CA TRP A 148 -7.94 -15.67 0.27
C TRP A 148 -9.03 -14.70 -0.22
N ILE A 149 -10.31 -15.12 -0.21
CA ILE A 149 -11.46 -14.29 -0.60
C ILE A 149 -11.65 -13.12 0.37
N ALA A 150 -11.39 -13.33 1.66
CA ALA A 150 -11.58 -12.34 2.72
C ALA A 150 -10.29 -11.58 3.06
N GLU A 151 -9.12 -12.15 2.80
CA GLU A 151 -7.83 -11.49 3.05
C GLU A 151 -7.70 -10.19 2.24
N GLY A 152 -8.06 -10.19 0.96
CA GLY A 152 -8.06 -8.98 0.12
C GLY A 152 -8.94 -7.85 0.68
N PRO A 153 -10.24 -8.07 0.89
CA PRO A 153 -11.14 -7.11 1.52
C PRO A 153 -10.65 -6.61 2.89
N ALA A 154 -10.10 -7.49 3.74
CA ALA A 154 -9.56 -7.11 5.04
C ALA A 154 -8.35 -6.18 4.91
N VAL A 155 -7.43 -6.44 3.97
CA VAL A 155 -6.31 -5.54 3.67
C VAL A 155 -6.82 -4.22 3.13
N GLY A 156 -7.80 -4.23 2.21
CA GLY A 156 -8.43 -3.01 1.70
C GLY A 156 -9.00 -2.10 2.79
N LEU A 157 -9.78 -2.68 3.71
CA LEU A 157 -10.33 -1.94 4.86
C LEU A 157 -9.25 -1.45 5.82
N SER A 158 -8.29 -2.32 6.16
CA SER A 158 -7.21 -1.96 7.09
C SER A 158 -6.33 -0.84 6.53
N SER A 159 -5.98 -0.90 5.25
CA SER A 159 -5.25 0.19 4.59
C SER A 159 -6.04 1.50 4.56
N ALA A 160 -7.37 1.44 4.36
CA ALA A 160 -8.22 2.62 4.43
C ALA A 160 -8.31 3.21 5.84
N MET A 161 -8.34 2.38 6.88
CA MET A 161 -8.33 2.83 8.29
C MET A 161 -7.03 3.57 8.65
N LEU A 162 -5.87 3.14 8.14
CA LEU A 162 -4.62 3.89 8.28
C LEU A 162 -4.67 5.20 7.48
N LEU A 163 -5.22 5.15 6.26
CA LEU A 163 -5.24 6.29 5.34
C LEU A 163 -6.13 7.45 5.80
N ILE A 164 -7.30 7.19 6.38
CA ILE A 164 -8.32 8.22 6.69
C ILE A 164 -7.79 9.39 7.54
N PRO A 165 -7.23 9.18 8.75
CA PRO A 165 -6.81 10.30 9.60
C PRO A 165 -5.67 11.09 8.93
N TYR A 166 -4.76 10.40 8.25
CA TYR A 166 -3.71 11.01 7.44
C TYR A 166 -4.30 11.89 6.33
N ARG A 167 -5.33 11.42 5.60
CA ARG A 167 -5.92 12.18 4.49
C ARG A 167 -6.67 13.43 4.96
N VAL A 168 -7.44 13.30 6.05
CA VAL A 168 -8.22 14.41 6.63
C VAL A 168 -7.28 15.52 7.09
N LEU A 169 -6.26 15.16 7.88
CA LEU A 169 -5.33 16.15 8.40
C LEU A 169 -4.39 16.70 7.31
N GLY A 170 -3.89 15.85 6.42
CA GLY A 170 -2.99 16.28 5.35
C GLY A 170 -3.65 17.23 4.35
N THR A 171 -4.94 17.04 4.03
CA THR A 171 -5.68 18.01 3.21
C THR A 171 -5.81 19.36 3.94
N LYS A 172 -6.17 19.33 5.24
CA LYS A 172 -6.30 20.56 6.03
C LYS A 172 -4.97 21.32 6.21
N LEU A 173 -3.84 20.61 6.26
CA LEU A 173 -2.50 21.18 6.36
C LEU A 173 -1.82 21.39 5.00
N VAL A 174 -2.59 21.31 3.91
CA VAL A 174 -2.15 21.57 2.53
C VAL A 174 -0.90 20.75 2.14
N TRP A 175 -0.86 19.48 2.55
CA TRP A 175 0.17 18.53 2.10
C TRP A 175 -0.04 18.10 0.64
N TRP A 176 -1.29 18.23 0.19
CA TRP A 176 -1.68 18.18 -1.21
C TRP A 176 -2.97 18.98 -1.38
N THR A 177 -3.27 19.30 -2.62
CA THR A 177 -4.54 19.89 -3.06
C THR A 177 -5.28 18.97 -4.00
N TRP A 178 -6.60 19.13 -4.06
CA TRP A 178 -7.49 18.36 -4.91
C TRP A 178 -7.98 19.22 -6.08
N HIS A 179 -8.42 18.57 -7.15
CA HIS A 179 -9.03 19.25 -8.28
C HIS A 179 -10.41 19.83 -7.89
N ASP A 180 -10.62 21.13 -8.11
CA ASP A 180 -11.80 21.86 -7.62
C ASP A 180 -13.14 21.31 -8.16
N THR A 181 -13.24 21.13 -9.48
CA THR A 181 -14.52 20.84 -10.16
C THR A 181 -14.67 19.42 -10.70
N ASP A 182 -13.76 18.50 -10.37
CA ASP A 182 -13.81 17.15 -10.95
C ASP A 182 -14.99 16.35 -10.36
N PRO A 183 -15.89 15.83 -11.21
CA PRO A 183 -17.12 15.17 -10.76
C PRO A 183 -16.86 13.86 -10.00
N THR A 184 -15.73 13.19 -10.23
CA THR A 184 -15.38 11.94 -9.55
C THR A 184 -14.97 12.16 -8.10
N ILE A 185 -14.51 13.36 -7.74
CA ILE A 185 -14.05 13.71 -6.39
C ILE A 185 -14.86 14.84 -5.76
N LYS A 186 -16.03 15.14 -6.33
CA LYS A 186 -16.91 16.22 -5.88
C LYS A 186 -17.42 16.00 -4.45
N ASP A 187 -17.83 14.77 -4.14
CA ASP A 187 -18.38 14.42 -2.84
C ASP A 187 -17.24 14.13 -1.84
N ARG A 188 -17.18 14.91 -0.76
CA ARG A 188 -16.03 14.93 0.16
C ARG A 188 -16.43 14.88 1.64
N MET A 189 -15.56 14.28 2.44
CA MET A 189 -15.59 14.30 3.91
C MET A 189 -14.35 15.03 4.41
N PHE A 190 -14.53 16.17 5.11
CA PHE A 190 -13.42 17.05 5.52
C PHE A 190 -12.47 17.38 4.35
N TRP A 191 -13.03 17.70 3.18
CA TRP A 191 -12.30 17.96 1.92
C TRP A 191 -11.58 16.74 1.33
N VAL A 192 -11.72 15.55 1.91
CA VAL A 192 -11.20 14.30 1.36
C VAL A 192 -12.25 13.62 0.49
N PRO A 193 -11.95 13.30 -0.78
CA PRO A 193 -12.89 12.62 -1.66
C PRO A 193 -13.23 11.19 -1.20
N TRP A 194 -14.52 10.88 -1.14
CA TRP A 194 -15.01 9.53 -0.80
C TRP A 194 -14.58 8.48 -1.82
N SER A 195 -14.64 8.83 -3.11
CA SER A 195 -14.26 7.96 -4.23
C SER A 195 -12.80 7.48 -4.14
N LEU A 196 -11.90 8.30 -3.62
CA LEU A 196 -10.49 7.93 -3.45
C LEU A 196 -10.29 6.93 -2.31
N LEU A 197 -11.05 7.05 -1.21
CA LEU A 197 -11.02 6.06 -0.12
C LEU A 197 -11.54 4.71 -0.62
N TYR A 198 -12.64 4.71 -1.37
CA TYR A 198 -13.14 3.52 -2.06
C TYR A 198 -12.02 2.94 -2.94
N PHE A 199 -11.52 3.72 -3.89
CA PHE A 199 -10.61 3.25 -4.93
C PHE A 199 -9.32 2.69 -4.33
N TYR A 200 -8.78 3.35 -3.31
CA TYR A 200 -7.61 2.87 -2.60
C TYR A 200 -7.84 1.50 -1.95
N ALA A 201 -8.95 1.30 -1.24
CA ALA A 201 -9.29 0.01 -0.65
C ALA A 201 -9.46 -1.10 -1.71
N ALA A 202 -10.08 -0.76 -2.85
CA ALA A 202 -10.23 -1.67 -3.99
C ALA A 202 -8.88 -2.07 -4.62
N CYS A 203 -7.95 -1.12 -4.76
CA CYS A 203 -6.58 -1.38 -5.23
C CYS A 203 -5.81 -2.30 -4.27
N MET A 204 -5.90 -2.05 -2.96
CA MET A 204 -5.25 -2.88 -1.93
C MET A 204 -5.82 -4.30 -1.91
N CYS A 205 -7.14 -4.46 -2.03
CA CYS A 205 -7.78 -5.76 -2.17
C CYS A 205 -7.31 -6.50 -3.44
N SER A 206 -7.29 -5.79 -4.57
CA SER A 206 -6.82 -6.30 -5.86
C SER A 206 -5.37 -6.75 -5.81
N PHE A 207 -4.50 -5.97 -5.17
CA PHE A 207 -3.10 -6.29 -4.97
C PHE A 207 -2.92 -7.65 -4.31
N VAL A 208 -3.65 -7.90 -3.22
CA VAL A 208 -3.62 -9.18 -2.49
C VAL A 208 -4.08 -10.32 -3.39
N TRP A 209 -5.21 -10.18 -4.06
CA TRP A 209 -5.70 -11.23 -4.96
C TRP A 209 -4.71 -11.55 -6.09
N ILE A 210 -4.10 -10.53 -6.70
CA ILE A 210 -3.13 -10.74 -7.79
C ILE A 210 -1.85 -11.37 -7.26
N ILE A 211 -1.31 -10.96 -6.11
CA ILE A 211 -0.08 -11.57 -5.58
C ILE A 211 -0.32 -13.05 -5.20
N HIS A 212 -1.47 -13.38 -4.61
CA HIS A 212 -1.82 -14.77 -4.29
C HIS A 212 -2.07 -15.60 -5.54
N LEU A 213 -2.83 -15.08 -6.50
CA LEU A 213 -3.12 -15.77 -7.75
C LEU A 213 -1.85 -16.02 -8.56
N SER A 214 -1.01 -15.00 -8.74
CA SER A 214 0.24 -15.12 -9.49
C SER A 214 1.20 -16.10 -8.82
N ARG A 215 1.34 -16.09 -7.48
CA ARG A 215 2.13 -17.07 -6.74
C ARG A 215 1.57 -18.48 -6.88
N HIS A 216 0.26 -18.65 -6.79
CA HIS A 216 -0.38 -19.96 -6.98
C HIS A 216 -0.13 -20.55 -8.37
N LEU A 217 -0.07 -19.70 -9.41
CA LEU A 217 0.16 -20.13 -10.80
C LEU A 217 1.64 -20.38 -11.11
N LEU A 218 2.56 -19.59 -10.56
CA LEU A 218 3.98 -19.57 -10.98
C LEU A 218 4.94 -20.27 -10.01
N LEU A 219 4.52 -20.44 -8.75
CA LEU A 219 5.38 -20.82 -7.63
C LEU A 219 4.79 -21.97 -6.80
N GLU A 220 5.68 -22.68 -6.10
CA GLU A 220 5.29 -23.71 -5.14
C GLU A 220 4.91 -23.06 -3.80
N ARG A 221 4.20 -23.78 -2.93
CA ARG A 221 3.89 -23.27 -1.58
C ARG A 221 5.16 -22.98 -0.77
N GLU A 222 6.18 -23.82 -0.91
CA GLU A 222 7.50 -23.64 -0.30
C GLU A 222 8.31 -22.58 -1.06
N TYR A 223 9.00 -21.73 -0.29
CA TYR A 223 9.89 -20.71 -0.84
C TYR A 223 11.20 -21.34 -1.32
N ASP A 224 11.55 -21.08 -2.59
CA ASP A 224 12.81 -21.51 -3.24
C ASP A 224 13.53 -20.28 -3.80
N TRP A 225 14.68 -19.93 -3.22
CA TRP A 225 15.48 -18.77 -3.61
C TRP A 225 15.95 -18.83 -5.07
N MET A 226 16.08 -20.02 -5.66
CA MET A 226 16.46 -20.14 -7.07
C MET A 226 15.36 -19.65 -8.03
N LYS A 227 14.12 -19.56 -7.53
CA LYS A 227 12.97 -19.03 -8.29
C LYS A 227 12.71 -17.54 -8.02
N PHE A 228 13.70 -16.81 -7.50
CA PHE A 228 13.60 -15.37 -7.29
C PHE A 228 13.07 -14.56 -8.49
N PRO A 229 13.36 -14.89 -9.77
CA PRO A 229 12.83 -14.12 -10.90
C PRO A 229 11.30 -14.25 -11.01
N ARG A 230 10.75 -15.40 -10.60
CA ARG A 230 9.30 -15.62 -10.58
C ARG A 230 8.63 -14.90 -9.42
N GLU A 231 9.26 -14.84 -8.25
CA GLU A 231 8.78 -14.03 -7.12
C GLU A 231 8.79 -12.52 -7.47
N LEU A 232 9.84 -12.06 -8.14
CA LEU A 232 9.90 -10.69 -8.65
C LEU A 232 8.82 -10.44 -9.72
N LEU A 233 8.59 -11.39 -10.63
CA LEU A 233 7.50 -11.28 -11.60
C LEU A 233 6.12 -11.18 -10.93
N CYS A 234 5.84 -12.01 -9.91
CA CYS A 234 4.62 -11.88 -9.10
C CYS A 234 4.50 -10.49 -8.47
N SER A 235 5.61 -9.94 -7.98
CA SER A 235 5.67 -8.61 -7.38
C SER A 235 5.35 -7.50 -8.39
N VAL A 236 5.93 -7.59 -9.59
CA VAL A 236 5.64 -6.66 -10.70
C VAL A 236 4.19 -6.77 -11.13
N LEU A 237 3.65 -7.98 -11.28
CA LEU A 237 2.25 -8.20 -11.65
C LEU A 237 1.30 -7.60 -10.61
N ALA A 238 1.53 -7.87 -9.32
CA ALA A 238 0.70 -7.30 -8.25
C ALA A 238 0.82 -5.77 -8.18
N GLY A 239 2.04 -5.23 -8.27
CA GLY A 239 2.28 -3.80 -8.24
C GLY A 239 1.61 -3.04 -9.38
N THR A 240 1.58 -3.61 -10.59
CA THR A 240 1.04 -2.94 -11.79
C THR A 240 -0.43 -3.24 -12.06
N LEU A 241 -0.89 -4.48 -11.89
CA LEU A 241 -2.27 -4.87 -12.22
C LEU A 241 -3.28 -4.55 -11.12
N SER A 242 -2.82 -4.24 -9.91
CA SER A 242 -3.68 -3.85 -8.78
C SER A 242 -4.49 -2.60 -9.07
N PHE A 243 -3.90 -1.60 -9.73
CA PHE A 243 -4.60 -0.41 -10.18
C PHE A 243 -5.77 -0.78 -11.11
N TRP A 244 -5.49 -1.54 -12.17
CA TRP A 244 -6.49 -1.91 -13.18
C TRP A 244 -7.62 -2.76 -12.63
N LEU A 245 -7.30 -3.77 -11.81
CA LEU A 245 -8.32 -4.58 -11.17
C LEU A 245 -9.10 -3.76 -10.12
N GLY A 246 -8.44 -2.82 -9.44
CA GLY A 246 -9.10 -1.84 -8.56
C GLY A 246 -10.09 -0.98 -9.33
N THR A 247 -9.73 -0.51 -10.52
CA THR A 247 -10.61 0.25 -11.43
C THR A 247 -11.82 -0.59 -11.84
N VAL A 248 -11.65 -1.87 -12.14
CA VAL A 248 -12.78 -2.76 -12.43
C VAL A 248 -13.70 -2.87 -11.21
N GLN A 249 -13.15 -3.08 -10.02
CA GLN A 249 -13.94 -3.17 -8.77
C GLN A 249 -14.68 -1.87 -8.44
N PHE A 250 -14.03 -0.72 -8.64
CA PHE A 250 -14.62 0.60 -8.54
C PHE A 250 -15.78 0.74 -9.53
N SER A 251 -15.52 0.44 -10.80
CA SER A 251 -16.48 0.61 -11.89
C SER A 251 -17.76 -0.22 -11.70
N LEU A 252 -17.65 -1.41 -11.12
CA LEU A 252 -18.79 -2.33 -10.98
C LEU A 252 -19.87 -1.84 -10.01
N PHE A 253 -19.51 -1.12 -8.96
CA PHE A 253 -20.49 -0.59 -7.98
C PHE A 253 -20.65 0.91 -8.09
N TYR A 254 -19.57 1.65 -8.34
CA TYR A 254 -19.59 3.11 -8.35
C TYR A 254 -20.45 3.62 -9.50
N TYR A 255 -20.15 3.28 -10.76
CA TYR A 255 -20.85 3.85 -11.89
C TYR A 255 -22.35 3.51 -11.93
N PRO A 256 -22.78 2.27 -11.65
CA PRO A 256 -24.20 1.99 -11.57
C PRO A 256 -24.93 2.82 -10.53
N LEU A 257 -24.37 2.96 -9.34
CA LEU A 257 -25.04 3.64 -8.23
C LEU A 257 -24.93 5.16 -8.34
N HIS A 258 -23.74 5.68 -8.57
CA HIS A 258 -23.49 7.11 -8.61
C HIS A 258 -23.91 7.73 -9.95
N ASP A 259 -23.47 7.19 -11.08
CA ASP A 259 -23.67 7.86 -12.37
C ASP A 259 -25.07 7.60 -12.97
N PHE A 260 -25.62 6.38 -12.85
CA PHE A 260 -26.96 6.08 -13.36
C PHE A 260 -28.08 6.40 -12.36
N PHE A 261 -27.88 6.15 -11.06
CA PHE A 261 -28.90 6.40 -10.04
C PHE A 261 -28.70 7.71 -9.25
N ALA A 262 -27.65 8.49 -9.54
CA ALA A 262 -27.35 9.75 -8.84
C ALA A 262 -27.24 9.59 -7.31
N ILE A 263 -26.78 8.43 -6.84
CA ILE A 263 -26.56 8.17 -5.42
C ILE A 263 -25.26 8.85 -4.99
N HIS A 264 -25.31 9.62 -3.91
CA HIS A 264 -24.15 10.29 -3.33
C HIS A 264 -23.00 9.32 -3.04
N THR A 265 -21.77 9.72 -3.33
CA THR A 265 -20.57 8.87 -3.27
C THR A 265 -20.26 8.33 -1.88
N GLU A 266 -20.66 9.07 -0.84
CA GLU A 266 -20.57 8.58 0.54
C GLU A 266 -21.33 7.26 0.72
N ILE A 267 -22.56 7.19 0.21
CA ILE A 267 -23.42 6.02 0.37
C ILE A 267 -22.81 4.83 -0.37
N THR A 268 -22.31 5.04 -1.59
CA THR A 268 -21.66 3.97 -2.37
C THR A 268 -20.40 3.45 -1.68
N THR A 269 -19.60 4.34 -1.09
CA THR A 269 -18.38 4.00 -0.35
C THR A 269 -18.71 3.25 0.95
N VAL A 270 -19.68 3.70 1.72
CA VAL A 270 -20.13 3.03 2.95
C VAL A 270 -20.70 1.64 2.65
N LEU A 271 -21.48 1.48 1.57
CA LEU A 271 -22.00 0.18 1.16
C LEU A 271 -20.87 -0.78 0.76
N PHE A 272 -19.87 -0.30 0.02
CA PHE A 272 -18.70 -1.08 -0.37
C PHE A 272 -17.88 -1.52 0.84
N PHE A 273 -17.58 -0.60 1.76
CA PHE A 273 -16.88 -0.94 3.01
C PHE A 273 -17.69 -1.90 3.88
N SER A 274 -19.02 -1.73 3.94
CA SER A 274 -19.91 -2.64 4.66
C SER A 274 -19.91 -4.05 4.06
N LEU A 275 -19.89 -4.16 2.73
CA LEU A 275 -19.78 -5.44 2.03
C LEU A 275 -18.44 -6.12 2.34
N TYR A 276 -17.34 -5.38 2.26
CA TYR A 276 -16.01 -5.88 2.63
C TYR A 276 -16.00 -6.33 4.09
N ALA A 277 -16.55 -5.53 5.00
CA ALA A 277 -16.59 -5.84 6.42
C ALA A 277 -17.43 -7.08 6.70
N ALA A 278 -18.57 -7.25 6.01
CA ALA A 278 -19.41 -8.43 6.11
C ALA A 278 -18.68 -9.71 5.64
N ILE A 279 -17.95 -9.64 4.52
CA ILE A 279 -17.14 -10.77 4.02
C ILE A 279 -16.08 -11.16 5.05
N VAL A 280 -15.36 -10.17 5.58
CA VAL A 280 -14.30 -10.38 6.58
C VAL A 280 -14.88 -10.94 7.86
N PHE A 281 -16.00 -10.38 8.35
CA PHE A 281 -16.67 -10.83 9.56
C PHE A 281 -17.15 -12.28 9.46
N VAL A 282 -17.81 -12.64 8.35
CA VAL A 282 -18.26 -14.02 8.11
C VAL A 282 -17.06 -14.97 8.02
N ALA A 283 -15.97 -14.57 7.36
CA ALA A 283 -14.78 -15.39 7.25
C ALA A 283 -14.06 -15.59 8.59
N ASP A 284 -13.90 -14.53 9.40
CA ASP A 284 -13.28 -14.60 10.72
C ASP A 284 -14.10 -15.45 11.70
N ARG A 285 -15.44 -15.32 11.71
CA ARG A 285 -16.32 -16.13 12.56
C ARG A 285 -16.29 -17.62 12.23
N ASN A 286 -16.03 -17.96 10.98
CA ASN A 286 -15.89 -19.34 10.52
C ASN A 286 -14.42 -19.82 10.54
N ASN A 287 -13.49 -19.00 11.03
CA ASN A 287 -12.09 -19.37 11.11
C ASN A 287 -11.81 -20.19 12.36
N PHE A 288 -11.91 -21.52 12.25
CA PHE A 288 -11.63 -22.46 13.32
C PHE A 288 -10.14 -22.82 13.45
N GLY A 289 -9.24 -22.13 12.72
CA GLY A 289 -7.81 -22.39 12.79
C GLY A 289 -7.26 -22.07 14.17
N ALA A 290 -6.71 -23.08 14.86
CA ALA A 290 -6.06 -22.89 16.17
C ALA A 290 -4.95 -21.82 16.11
N ASP A 291 -4.26 -21.71 14.97
CA ASP A 291 -3.20 -20.75 14.71
C ASP A 291 -3.67 -19.30 14.55
N ALA A 292 -4.97 -19.06 14.35
CA ALA A 292 -5.53 -17.72 14.17
C ALA A 292 -5.77 -16.99 15.50
N ARG A 293 -5.91 -17.74 16.61
CA ARG A 293 -6.32 -17.24 17.94
C ARG A 293 -5.34 -17.59 19.06
N THR A 294 -4.14 -18.07 18.73
CA THR A 294 -3.10 -18.49 19.69
C THR A 294 -2.40 -17.33 20.42
N GLY A 295 -2.90 -16.09 20.28
CA GLY A 295 -2.33 -14.83 20.79
C GLY A 295 -2.07 -14.74 22.31
N SER A 296 -2.41 -15.76 23.10
CA SER A 296 -2.03 -15.82 24.53
C SER A 296 -0.52 -16.02 24.77
N LEU A 297 0.29 -16.29 23.75
CA LEU A 297 1.70 -16.70 23.92
C LEU A 297 2.71 -16.07 22.93
N THR A 298 2.33 -15.05 22.16
CA THR A 298 3.30 -14.29 21.34
C THR A 298 4.03 -13.28 22.23
N ARG A 299 5.15 -13.72 22.83
CA ARG A 299 6.03 -12.93 23.72
C ARG A 299 6.54 -11.60 23.11
N PHE A 300 6.37 -11.40 21.80
CA PHE A 300 6.81 -10.23 21.03
C PHE A 300 5.77 -9.80 19.99
N TRP A 301 4.58 -9.36 20.42
CA TRP A 301 3.54 -8.86 19.51
C TRP A 301 3.81 -7.44 19.00
N PHE A 302 4.51 -6.63 19.81
CA PHE A 302 4.89 -5.25 19.45
C PHE A 302 6.18 -5.27 18.63
N ASP A 303 6.02 -5.21 17.32
CA ASP A 303 7.09 -5.24 16.33
C ASP A 303 7.25 -3.89 15.61
N GLU A 304 8.08 -3.85 14.56
CA GLU A 304 8.36 -2.63 13.82
C GLU A 304 7.08 -2.02 13.21
N LEU A 305 6.12 -2.85 12.81
CA LEU A 305 4.84 -2.42 12.23
C LEU A 305 3.90 -1.84 13.27
N SER A 306 3.79 -2.49 14.44
CA SER A 306 3.00 -1.98 15.57
C SER A 306 3.56 -0.63 16.05
N CYS A 307 4.89 -0.51 16.12
CA CYS A 307 5.59 0.74 16.41
C CYS A 307 5.26 1.81 15.36
N ALA A 308 5.29 1.45 14.07
CA ALA A 308 5.00 2.38 12.99
C ALA A 308 3.58 2.96 13.08
N ILE A 309 2.56 2.13 13.37
CA ILE A 309 1.18 2.59 13.57
C ILE A 309 1.08 3.52 14.78
N CYS A 310 1.71 3.16 15.90
CA CYS A 310 1.71 4.00 17.09
C CYS A 310 2.34 5.38 16.81
N LEU A 311 3.48 5.42 16.14
CA LEU A 311 4.16 6.66 15.80
C LEU A 311 3.31 7.53 14.86
N GLU A 312 2.72 6.93 13.83
CA GLU A 312 1.80 7.62 12.91
C GLU A 312 0.61 8.24 13.67
N TYR A 313 -0.10 7.44 14.45
CA TYR A 313 -1.32 7.89 15.12
C TYR A 313 -1.03 8.92 16.20
N ILE A 314 0.02 8.73 17.01
CA ILE A 314 0.44 9.73 17.99
C ILE A 314 0.83 11.03 17.27
N PHE A 315 1.58 10.94 16.17
CA PHE A 315 1.95 12.11 15.39
C PHE A 315 0.72 12.88 14.89
N LEU A 316 -0.25 12.21 14.27
CA LEU A 316 -1.48 12.86 13.78
C LEU A 316 -2.32 13.45 14.92
N MET A 317 -2.44 12.74 16.04
CA MET A 317 -3.15 13.20 17.24
C MET A 317 -2.51 14.44 17.88
N VAL A 318 -1.18 14.52 17.92
CA VAL A 318 -0.45 15.70 18.39
C VAL A 318 -0.60 16.83 17.39
N LEU A 319 -0.44 16.53 16.09
CA LEU A 319 -0.42 17.52 15.04
C LEU A 319 -1.73 18.28 14.91
N VAL A 320 -2.88 17.61 15.01
CA VAL A 320 -4.20 18.29 14.98
C VAL A 320 -4.39 19.29 16.13
N VAL A 321 -3.70 19.09 17.26
CA VAL A 321 -3.77 20.01 18.40
C VAL A 321 -2.85 21.21 18.21
N ILE A 322 -1.61 20.99 17.78
CA ILE A 322 -0.56 22.03 17.75
C ILE A 322 -0.48 22.78 16.42
N SER A 323 -1.07 22.26 15.34
CA SER A 323 -0.92 22.86 14.02
C SER A 323 -1.66 24.17 13.89
N ASP A 324 -1.05 25.13 13.21
CA ASP A 324 -1.66 26.41 12.83
C ASP A 324 -1.73 26.51 11.31
N PRO A 325 -2.83 26.04 10.69
CA PRO A 325 -2.94 26.00 9.24
C PRO A 325 -2.97 27.39 8.61
N LEU A 326 -3.29 28.45 9.35
CA LEU A 326 -3.30 29.82 8.84
C LEU A 326 -1.90 30.31 8.45
N ASN A 327 -0.86 29.81 9.12
CA ASN A 327 0.53 30.19 8.84
C ASN A 327 1.18 29.33 7.74
N ILE A 328 0.43 28.40 7.13
CA ILE A 328 0.98 27.50 6.12
C ILE A 328 0.99 28.19 4.75
N VAL A 329 2.15 28.14 4.10
CA VAL A 329 2.33 28.49 2.69
C VAL A 329 2.81 27.25 1.93
N SER A 330 2.00 26.75 1.00
CA SER A 330 2.37 25.64 0.12
C SER A 330 2.74 26.17 -1.26
N GLU A 331 4.03 26.43 -1.46
CA GLU A 331 4.60 26.79 -2.77
C GLU A 331 4.87 25.52 -3.59
N GLY A 332 4.36 25.46 -4.82
CA GLY A 332 4.64 24.34 -5.71
C GLY A 332 3.77 24.31 -6.95
N ILE A 333 3.77 23.15 -7.61
CA ILE A 333 2.91 22.91 -8.78
C ILE A 333 1.54 22.51 -8.28
N HIS A 334 0.51 23.25 -8.67
CA HIS A 334 -0.89 23.03 -8.32
C HIS A 334 -1.76 22.95 -9.57
N GLN A 335 -3.08 22.85 -9.40
CA GLN A 335 -4.02 22.98 -10.52
C GLN A 335 -3.77 24.30 -11.23
N ALA A 336 -3.56 24.27 -12.55
CA ALA A 336 -3.18 25.46 -13.30
C ALA A 336 -4.22 26.58 -13.18
N ILE A 337 -3.81 27.81 -12.84
CA ILE A 337 -4.68 28.98 -12.87
C ILE A 337 -4.79 29.46 -14.32
N GLY A 338 -6.02 29.65 -14.78
CA GLY A 338 -6.33 29.92 -16.18
C GLY A 338 -7.69 30.59 -16.41
N PRO A 339 -8.10 30.76 -17.67
CA PRO A 339 -9.41 31.28 -18.02
C PRO A 339 -10.54 30.45 -17.38
N CYS A 340 -11.38 31.09 -16.59
CA CYS A 340 -12.55 30.45 -15.99
C CYS A 340 -13.52 29.94 -17.08
N LYS A 341 -14.24 28.86 -16.79
CA LYS A 341 -15.23 28.20 -17.68
C LYS A 341 -14.65 27.43 -18.88
N GLN A 342 -13.33 27.30 -18.99
CA GLN A 342 -12.77 26.38 -19.98
C GLN A 342 -12.91 24.95 -19.47
N MET A 343 -13.80 24.18 -20.09
CA MET A 343 -14.05 22.79 -19.75
C MET A 343 -13.09 21.86 -20.49
N GLU A 344 -12.78 20.73 -19.87
CA GLU A 344 -12.14 19.58 -20.50
C GLU A 344 -12.97 18.31 -20.29
N GLU A 345 -12.91 17.44 -21.29
CA GLU A 345 -13.61 16.16 -21.27
C GLU A 345 -12.75 15.12 -20.55
N VAL A 346 -13.35 14.41 -19.61
CA VAL A 346 -12.71 13.34 -18.84
C VAL A 346 -13.40 12.04 -19.17
N ASN A 347 -12.63 11.06 -19.64
CA ASN A 347 -13.17 9.76 -19.99
C ASN A 347 -13.18 8.86 -18.76
N SER A 348 -14.37 8.46 -18.33
CA SER A 348 -14.47 7.41 -17.33
C SER A 348 -14.12 6.04 -17.96
N PRO A 349 -13.51 5.13 -17.18
CA PRO A 349 -13.35 3.73 -17.55
C PRO A 349 -14.63 3.01 -18.02
N ALA A 350 -15.82 3.50 -17.63
CA ALA A 350 -17.11 2.98 -18.09
C ALA A 350 -17.55 3.50 -19.48
N GLY A 351 -16.73 4.37 -20.10
CA GLY A 351 -17.05 4.99 -21.39
C GLY A 351 -17.99 6.19 -21.30
N LEU A 352 -18.32 6.66 -20.09
CA LEU A 352 -19.03 7.93 -19.88
C LEU A 352 -18.04 9.08 -20.01
N VAL A 353 -18.42 10.12 -20.76
CA VAL A 353 -17.66 11.36 -20.90
C VAL A 353 -18.21 12.36 -19.89
N LEU A 354 -17.38 12.71 -18.91
CA LEU A 354 -17.68 13.72 -17.91
C LEU A 354 -16.96 15.02 -18.27
N GLN A 355 -17.41 16.14 -17.70
CA GLN A 355 -16.84 17.45 -17.96
C GLN A 355 -16.34 18.05 -16.64
N ARG A 356 -15.13 18.60 -16.63
CA ARG A 356 -14.58 19.38 -15.50
C ARG A 356 -13.92 20.66 -16.00
N GLU A 357 -13.68 21.62 -15.12
CA GLU A 357 -12.91 22.82 -15.50
C GLU A 357 -11.43 22.47 -15.61
N LYS A 358 -10.82 22.82 -16.74
CA LYS A 358 -9.40 22.58 -16.99
C LYS A 358 -8.48 23.36 -16.03
N TYR A 359 -8.94 24.53 -15.59
CA TYR A 359 -8.16 25.47 -14.80
C TYR A 359 -8.86 25.80 -13.49
N LEU A 360 -8.08 26.10 -12.47
CA LEU A 360 -8.59 26.69 -11.25
C LEU A 360 -9.02 28.14 -11.54
N CYS A 361 -10.30 28.44 -11.35
CA CYS A 361 -10.80 29.80 -11.46
C CYS A 361 -10.48 30.58 -10.17
N ALA A 362 -9.40 31.37 -10.20
CA ALA A 362 -8.91 32.12 -9.04
C ALA A 362 -9.92 33.11 -8.42
N THR A 363 -10.97 33.48 -9.15
CA THR A 363 -12.06 34.36 -8.66
C THR A 363 -13.25 33.59 -8.11
N ARG A 364 -13.37 32.29 -8.40
CA ARG A 364 -14.53 31.45 -8.06
C ARG A 364 -14.13 29.97 -8.02
N TYR A 365 -13.72 29.51 -6.85
CA TYR A 365 -13.45 28.09 -6.51
C TYR A 365 -14.14 27.77 -5.17
N ASP A 366 -14.35 26.48 -4.85
CA ASP A 366 -15.11 26.04 -3.66
C ASP A 366 -14.23 25.30 -2.63
N GLU A 367 -12.91 25.45 -2.71
CA GLU A 367 -11.99 24.84 -1.75
C GLU A 367 -11.79 25.74 -0.53
N LYS A 368 -12.38 25.42 0.63
CA LYS A 368 -12.25 26.28 1.83
C LYS A 368 -11.01 26.00 2.69
N TYR A 369 -10.24 24.96 2.39
CA TYR A 369 -9.05 24.60 3.18
C TYR A 369 -7.78 25.37 2.77
N PHE A 370 -7.83 26.11 1.65
CA PHE A 370 -6.78 27.03 1.24
C PHE A 370 -7.37 28.28 0.57
N ASP A 371 -6.58 29.36 0.53
CA ASP A 371 -6.84 30.54 -0.28
C ASP A 371 -5.53 31.23 -0.72
N PHE A 372 -5.60 32.54 -1.03
CA PHE A 372 -4.45 33.36 -1.44
C PHE A 372 -4.13 34.52 -0.49
N HIS A 373 -4.54 34.46 0.79
CA HIS A 373 -4.38 35.59 1.72
C HIS A 373 -2.91 35.97 2.00
N CYS A 374 -1.99 35.00 1.90
CA CYS A 374 -0.55 35.19 2.06
C CYS A 374 0.14 35.80 0.82
N VAL A 375 -0.58 35.96 -0.30
CA VAL A 375 -0.03 36.52 -1.54
C VAL A 375 -0.35 38.03 -1.62
N PRO A 376 0.67 38.89 -1.85
CA PRO A 376 0.44 40.33 -1.99
C PRO A 376 -0.51 40.64 -3.15
N ASN A 377 -1.60 41.35 -2.87
CA ASN A 377 -2.69 41.67 -3.81
C ASN A 377 -3.63 40.49 -4.17
N GLY A 378 -3.64 39.43 -3.36
CA GLY A 378 -4.54 38.28 -3.54
C GLY A 378 -4.03 37.32 -4.60
N ALA A 379 -4.94 36.73 -5.38
CA ALA A 379 -4.61 35.63 -6.29
C ALA A 379 -3.44 35.95 -7.27
N PRO A 380 -2.54 34.99 -7.51
CA PRO A 380 -1.44 35.14 -8.45
C PRO A 380 -1.91 35.57 -9.85
N LYS A 381 -1.22 36.57 -10.43
CA LYS A 381 -1.53 37.06 -11.78
C LYS A 381 -0.86 36.18 -12.83
N GLN A 382 -1.64 35.80 -13.84
CA GLN A 382 -1.12 35.12 -15.03
C GLN A 382 -0.21 36.06 -15.84
N GLN A 383 0.83 35.49 -16.47
CA GLN A 383 1.70 36.22 -17.38
C GLN A 383 1.09 36.29 -18.78
N ASP A 384 1.27 37.43 -19.45
CA ASP A 384 0.94 37.62 -20.86
C ASP A 384 2.13 37.15 -21.72
N ASP A 385 1.85 36.38 -22.77
CA ASP A 385 2.86 35.93 -23.74
C ASP A 385 3.35 37.04 -24.70
N GLY A 386 2.88 38.27 -24.50
CA GLY A 386 3.20 39.43 -25.33
C GLY A 386 2.29 39.55 -26.56
N SER A 387 1.38 38.59 -26.77
CA SER A 387 0.33 38.63 -27.79
C SER A 387 -1.04 39.01 -27.24
N GLY A 388 -1.14 39.27 -25.93
CA GLY A 388 -2.40 39.51 -25.22
C GLY A 388 -3.05 38.23 -24.69
N LYS A 389 -2.36 37.08 -24.75
CA LYS A 389 -2.88 35.79 -24.29
C LYS A 389 -2.23 35.40 -22.97
N LEU A 390 -3.08 35.21 -21.96
CA LEU A 390 -2.64 34.80 -20.63
C LEU A 390 -2.21 33.32 -20.63
N LEU A 391 -0.98 33.07 -20.20
CA LEU A 391 -0.44 31.73 -20.03
C LEU A 391 -0.98 31.09 -18.74
N PRO A 392 -1.26 29.78 -18.74
CA PRO A 392 -1.65 29.08 -17.53
C PRO A 392 -0.50 29.09 -16.51
N LEU A 393 -0.83 29.40 -15.26
CA LEU A 393 0.14 29.44 -14.17
C LEU A 393 0.03 28.16 -13.34
N GLU A 394 1.03 27.30 -13.45
CA GLU A 394 1.06 25.99 -12.75
C GLU A 394 1.80 26.05 -11.42
N TYR A 395 2.81 26.91 -11.31
CA TYR A 395 3.63 27.04 -10.10
C TYR A 395 3.26 28.32 -9.35
N TYR A 396 2.68 28.19 -8.16
CA TYR A 396 2.27 29.33 -7.35
C TYR A 396 2.12 28.97 -5.86
N PRO A 397 2.16 29.95 -4.94
CA PRO A 397 1.88 29.71 -3.52
C PRO A 397 0.39 29.61 -3.22
N LEU A 398 0.05 28.66 -2.35
CA LEU A 398 -1.26 28.53 -1.70
C LEU A 398 -1.14 28.77 -0.20
N CYS A 399 -2.17 29.36 0.40
CA CYS A 399 -2.17 29.71 1.82
C CYS A 399 -3.20 28.85 2.55
N GLY A 400 -2.84 28.18 3.64
CA GLY A 400 -3.78 27.37 4.40
C GLY A 400 -4.81 28.23 5.16
N THR A 401 -6.02 27.72 5.38
CA THR A 401 -7.03 28.44 6.18
C THR A 401 -7.14 27.88 7.59
N ASP A 402 -7.57 28.70 8.55
CA ASP A 402 -7.80 28.23 9.92
C ASP A 402 -8.93 27.18 10.01
N PHE A 403 -8.93 26.38 11.08
CA PHE A 403 -10.01 25.43 11.34
C PHE A 403 -11.33 26.16 11.60
N GLU A 404 -12.38 25.82 10.83
CA GLU A 404 -13.74 26.30 11.14
C GLU A 404 -14.17 25.84 12.55
N ASN A 405 -13.88 24.57 12.86
CA ASN A 405 -14.11 23.97 14.17
C ASN A 405 -12.96 23.01 14.52
N ARG A 406 -11.93 23.51 15.21
CA ARG A 406 -10.76 22.69 15.61
C ARG A 406 -11.15 21.51 16.49
N ALA A 407 -12.14 21.66 17.37
CA ALA A 407 -12.59 20.61 18.26
C ALA A 407 -13.15 19.40 17.49
N GLU A 408 -13.88 19.66 16.40
CA GLU A 408 -14.39 18.60 15.53
C GLU A 408 -13.26 17.81 14.87
N TYR A 409 -12.25 18.49 14.33
CA TYR A 409 -11.06 17.81 13.79
C TYR A 409 -10.33 16.99 14.85
N ILE A 410 -10.16 17.51 16.07
CA ILE A 410 -9.55 16.76 17.18
C ILE A 410 -10.35 15.49 17.49
N VAL A 411 -11.68 15.61 17.64
CA VAL A 411 -12.56 14.48 17.94
C VAL A 411 -12.52 13.43 16.84
N VAL A 412 -12.54 13.84 15.56
CA VAL A 412 -12.48 12.92 14.42
C VAL A 412 -11.13 12.21 14.34
N ILE A 413 -10.02 12.95 14.40
CA ILE A 413 -8.67 12.36 14.30
C ILE A 413 -8.39 11.45 15.50
N TRP A 414 -8.65 11.91 16.73
CA TRP A 414 -8.44 11.09 17.93
C TRP A 414 -9.37 9.89 17.94
N GLY A 415 -10.64 10.07 17.56
CA GLY A 415 -11.62 8.99 17.43
C GLY A 415 -11.16 7.92 16.45
N CYS A 416 -10.77 8.31 15.24
CA CYS A 416 -10.20 7.41 14.24
C CYS A 416 -8.94 6.69 14.78
N CYS A 417 -7.94 7.42 15.26
CA CYS A 417 -6.70 6.84 15.74
C CYS A 417 -6.89 5.87 16.92
N ILE A 418 -7.76 6.18 17.88
CA ILE A 418 -8.03 5.31 19.03
C ILE A 418 -8.83 4.07 18.62
N LEU A 419 -9.91 4.26 17.86
CA LEU A 419 -10.77 3.15 17.44
C LEU A 419 -10.02 2.21 16.48
N PHE A 420 -9.37 2.76 15.47
CA PHE A 420 -8.59 1.96 14.52
C PHE A 420 -7.36 1.36 15.19
N GLY A 421 -6.72 2.09 16.11
CA GLY A 421 -5.63 1.58 16.93
C GLY A 421 -6.03 0.36 17.75
N PHE A 422 -7.26 0.36 18.30
CA PHE A 422 -7.81 -0.82 18.96
C PHE A 422 -7.98 -2.01 18.00
N PHE A 423 -8.47 -1.79 16.78
CA PHE A 423 -8.54 -2.85 15.76
C PHE A 423 -7.15 -3.40 15.40
N PHE A 424 -6.16 -2.54 15.20
CA PHE A 424 -4.79 -2.95 14.92
C PHE A 424 -4.15 -3.68 16.10
N TYR A 425 -4.45 -3.28 17.33
CA TYR A 425 -4.05 -4.02 18.53
C TYR A 425 -4.63 -5.44 18.53
N GLN A 426 -5.91 -5.62 18.20
CA GLN A 426 -6.51 -6.97 18.11
C GLN A 426 -5.85 -7.83 17.03
N MET A 427 -5.49 -7.24 15.88
CA MET A 427 -4.76 -7.95 14.81
C MET A 427 -3.31 -8.26 15.19
N ALA A 428 -2.63 -7.36 15.91
CA ALA A 428 -1.23 -7.53 16.25
C ALA A 428 -1.02 -8.44 17.46
N ALA A 429 -1.78 -8.23 18.55
CA ALA A 429 -1.61 -8.89 19.83
C ALA A 429 -2.49 -10.14 20.01
N CYS A 430 -3.72 -10.11 19.49
CA CYS A 430 -4.71 -11.16 19.76
C CYS A 430 -4.90 -12.17 18.63
N SER A 431 -4.28 -11.92 17.46
CA SER A 431 -4.29 -12.85 16.33
C SER A 431 -3.05 -13.76 16.30
N GLY A 432 -2.90 -14.57 15.25
CA GLY A 432 -1.77 -15.47 15.07
C GLY A 432 -0.42 -14.76 14.89
N SER A 433 0.67 -15.53 14.90
CA SER A 433 2.00 -15.00 14.56
C SER A 433 2.10 -14.65 13.07
N THR A 434 3.00 -13.71 12.74
CA THR A 434 3.37 -13.41 11.34
C THR A 434 3.69 -14.72 10.59
N PRO A 435 3.01 -15.00 9.45
CA PRO A 435 3.26 -16.22 8.70
C PRO A 435 4.72 -16.31 8.23
N VAL A 436 5.34 -17.46 8.49
CA VAL A 436 6.67 -17.80 7.99
C VAL A 436 6.51 -18.76 6.82
N ASP A 437 7.04 -18.40 5.66
CA ASP A 437 7.05 -19.29 4.51
C ASP A 437 8.02 -20.46 4.74
N PRO A 438 7.59 -21.72 4.53
CA PRO A 438 8.48 -22.86 4.64
C PRO A 438 9.56 -22.76 3.55
N VAL A 439 10.84 -22.77 3.95
CA VAL A 439 11.99 -22.67 3.05
C VAL A 439 12.38 -24.05 2.55
N LYS A 440 12.55 -24.21 1.24
CA LYS A 440 12.97 -25.47 0.61
C LYS A 440 14.43 -25.78 0.95
N ILE A 441 14.66 -26.65 1.93
CA ILE A 441 16.00 -27.11 2.33
C ILE A 441 16.46 -28.19 1.34
N ARG A 442 17.35 -27.84 0.40
CA ARG A 442 18.06 -28.86 -0.39
C ARG A 442 19.12 -29.53 0.47
N ARG A 443 18.83 -30.73 0.98
CA ARG A 443 19.90 -31.60 1.51
C ARG A 443 20.88 -31.84 0.37
N ARG A 444 22.14 -31.39 0.53
CA ARG A 444 23.23 -31.86 -0.33
C ARG A 444 23.27 -33.37 -0.15
N VAL A 445 22.83 -34.10 -1.17
CA VAL A 445 23.14 -35.52 -1.27
C VAL A 445 24.66 -35.57 -1.38
N LEU A 446 25.33 -35.90 -0.28
CA LEU A 446 26.72 -36.33 -0.31
C LEU A 446 26.75 -37.47 -1.32
N ARG A 447 27.31 -37.21 -2.51
CA ARG A 447 27.66 -38.27 -3.45
C ARG A 447 28.50 -39.26 -2.66
N GLN A 448 27.93 -40.40 -2.29
CA GLN A 448 28.71 -41.55 -1.86
C GLN A 448 29.68 -41.83 -2.99
N TYR A 449 30.94 -41.48 -2.77
CA TYR A 449 32.03 -41.80 -3.66
C TYR A 449 32.11 -43.34 -3.64
N LYS A 450 31.59 -44.01 -4.67
CA LYS A 450 31.86 -45.44 -4.88
C LYS A 450 33.37 -45.53 -5.08
N PRO A 451 34.14 -46.16 -4.17
CA PRO A 451 35.54 -46.41 -4.45
C PRO A 451 35.59 -47.31 -5.68
N LEU A 452 36.35 -46.90 -6.69
CA LEU A 452 36.71 -47.78 -7.80
C LEU A 452 37.34 -49.04 -7.20
N SER A 453 36.67 -50.18 -7.37
CA SER A 453 37.22 -51.49 -7.05
C SER A 453 38.50 -51.69 -7.86
N ARG A 454 39.64 -51.69 -7.16
CA ARG A 454 40.92 -52.08 -7.73
C ARG A 454 41.04 -53.58 -7.54
N ASP A 455 40.86 -54.33 -8.63
CA ASP A 455 41.23 -55.73 -8.71
C ASP A 455 42.73 -55.88 -8.39
N ARG A 456 43.03 -56.70 -7.38
CA ARG A 456 44.23 -57.54 -7.36
C ARG A 456 44.08 -58.67 -6.34
N SER A 457 44.02 -59.86 -6.89
CA SER A 457 44.13 -61.16 -6.23
C SER A 457 45.41 -61.27 -5.41
N ALA A 458 45.30 -61.77 -4.17
CA ALA A 458 46.25 -62.70 -3.59
C ALA A 458 45.64 -63.36 -2.33
N GLU A 459 45.88 -64.65 -2.26
CA GLU A 459 45.40 -65.68 -1.35
C GLU A 459 45.90 -65.60 0.10
N ASN A 460 45.07 -66.19 0.98
CA ASN A 460 45.38 -67.03 2.14
C ASN A 460 45.88 -66.44 3.49
N ALA A 461 44.98 -66.64 4.46
CA ALA A 461 45.20 -67.24 5.79
C ALA A 461 45.34 -66.34 7.04
N PRO A 462 44.87 -66.82 8.22
CA PRO A 462 44.34 -66.00 9.31
C PRO A 462 45.30 -65.92 10.52
N THR A 463 45.15 -64.91 11.38
CA THR A 463 45.24 -65.05 12.85
C THR A 463 44.98 -63.74 13.61
N SER A 464 44.42 -63.94 14.80
CA SER A 464 44.19 -63.01 15.91
C SER A 464 45.43 -62.25 16.40
N SER A 465 45.24 -61.04 16.93
CA SER A 465 45.40 -60.72 18.36
C SER A 465 45.40 -59.22 18.62
N ASN A 466 44.89 -58.86 19.80
CA ASN A 466 44.96 -57.55 20.45
C ASN A 466 46.37 -56.95 20.41
N TYR A 467 46.46 -55.62 20.24
CA TYR A 467 47.21 -54.76 21.17
C TYR A 467 46.84 -53.28 20.93
N ASP A 468 46.50 -52.61 22.03
CA ASP A 468 46.49 -51.16 22.18
C ASP A 468 47.88 -50.58 21.87
N ASP A 469 47.96 -49.44 21.18
CA ASP A 469 48.63 -48.31 21.80
C ASP A 469 48.29 -46.92 21.22
N ARG A 470 48.45 -45.98 22.14
CA ARG A 470 48.08 -44.57 22.24
C ARG A 470 48.56 -43.59 21.14
N ALA A 471 47.76 -42.52 21.07
CA ALA A 471 48.14 -41.09 20.97
C ALA A 471 48.47 -40.49 19.60
N TYR A 472 47.57 -39.60 19.14
CA TYR A 472 47.95 -38.20 18.92
C TYR A 472 46.77 -37.27 19.21
N GLN A 473 47.00 -36.34 20.14
CA GLN A 473 46.13 -35.22 20.48
C GLN A 473 46.01 -34.25 19.30
N ARG A 474 44.80 -33.74 19.05
CA ARG A 474 44.61 -32.29 18.96
C ARG A 474 43.19 -31.89 19.37
N GLU A 475 43.14 -31.10 20.42
CA GLU A 475 41.98 -30.46 21.01
C GLU A 475 41.37 -29.40 20.07
N SER A 476 40.03 -29.30 20.09
CA SER A 476 39.34 -28.03 20.35
C SER A 476 37.93 -28.31 20.92
N PHE A 477 37.88 -28.51 22.23
CA PHE A 477 37.05 -27.76 23.20
C PHE A 477 36.31 -26.54 22.59
N LEU A 478 35.02 -26.22 22.79
CA LEU A 478 34.05 -26.28 23.91
C LEU A 478 32.63 -26.12 23.27
N ASN A 479 31.46 -26.39 23.85
CA ASN A 479 30.96 -26.96 25.09
C ASN A 479 29.45 -27.19 24.83
N SER A 480 28.91 -28.36 25.15
CA SER A 480 27.52 -28.46 25.59
C SER A 480 27.43 -29.47 26.73
N GLU A 481 27.10 -28.98 27.91
CA GLU A 481 26.71 -29.79 29.06
C GLU A 481 25.24 -29.48 29.40
N HIS A 482 24.49 -30.57 29.59
CA HIS A 482 23.52 -30.83 30.67
C HIS A 482 22.32 -29.87 30.85
N ASP A 483 21.05 -30.29 31.01
CA ASP A 483 20.41 -31.53 31.48
C ASP A 483 18.96 -31.60 30.92
N ALA A 484 18.47 -32.73 30.41
CA ALA A 484 17.80 -33.82 31.13
C ALA A 484 16.52 -33.43 31.92
N PHE A 485 15.34 -33.61 31.30
CA PHE A 485 14.13 -34.06 32.01
C PHE A 485 13.35 -35.06 31.15
N LYS A 486 13.04 -36.21 31.75
CA LYS A 486 12.50 -37.44 31.15
C LYS A 486 11.01 -37.61 31.47
N LYS A 487 10.32 -38.30 30.55
CA LYS A 487 9.07 -39.13 30.63
C LYS A 487 7.79 -38.51 30.02
N PRO A 488 6.82 -39.34 29.58
CA PRO A 488 6.97 -40.56 28.79
C PRO A 488 6.00 -40.65 27.60
N THR A 489 6.34 -41.54 26.68
CA THR A 489 5.59 -41.99 25.50
C THR A 489 4.29 -42.72 25.89
N VAL A 490 3.16 -42.36 25.28
CA VAL A 490 1.97 -43.22 25.19
C VAL A 490 1.70 -43.52 23.71
N SER A 491 1.87 -44.78 23.37
CA SER A 491 1.55 -45.40 22.09
C SER A 491 0.08 -45.85 22.13
N THR A 492 -0.72 -45.40 21.16
CA THR A 492 -2.02 -46.05 20.88
C THR A 492 -2.05 -46.44 19.41
N LYS A 493 -1.83 -47.74 19.16
CA LYS A 493 -2.19 -48.43 17.93
C LYS A 493 -3.71 -48.51 17.85
N VAL A 494 -4.33 -48.03 16.76
CA VAL A 494 -5.64 -48.54 16.33
C VAL A 494 -5.58 -48.89 14.85
N ARG A 495 -5.98 -50.13 14.57
CA ARG A 495 -6.01 -50.84 13.30
C ARG A 495 -7.00 -50.23 12.32
N ALA A 496 -6.64 -50.37 11.05
CA ALA A 496 -7.52 -50.32 9.90
C ALA A 496 -8.70 -51.30 10.01
N ALA A 497 -9.89 -50.84 9.61
CA ALA A 497 -10.97 -51.71 9.14
C ALA A 497 -11.43 -51.19 7.78
N LYS A 498 -11.12 -52.00 6.77
CA LYS A 498 -11.48 -51.89 5.37
C LYS A 498 -12.82 -52.62 5.23
N ASN A 499 -13.86 -51.96 4.73
CA ASN A 499 -14.95 -52.70 4.09
C ASN A 499 -15.47 -51.98 2.84
N ARG A 500 -15.56 -52.83 1.82
CA ARG A 500 -15.97 -52.67 0.42
C ARG A 500 -17.51 -52.74 0.38
N MET A 501 -18.18 -51.91 -0.42
CA MET A 501 -18.93 -52.37 -1.61
C MET A 501 -19.85 -51.29 -2.23
N ARG A 502 -19.80 -51.27 -3.57
CA ARG A 502 -20.86 -50.99 -4.57
C ARG A 502 -21.46 -49.58 -4.63
N SER A 503 -21.18 -48.77 -5.65
CA SER A 503 -21.54 -48.83 -7.09
C SER A 503 -22.99 -48.44 -7.41
N SER A 504 -23.12 -47.33 -8.15
CA SER A 504 -24.11 -46.95 -9.20
C SER A 504 -24.43 -45.45 -9.05
N SER A 505 -23.87 -44.56 -9.87
CA SER A 505 -24.23 -44.20 -11.26
C SER A 505 -25.68 -43.72 -11.43
N VAL A 506 -25.84 -42.39 -11.38
CA VAL A 506 -26.54 -41.53 -12.36
C VAL A 506 -27.76 -42.12 -13.08
N LYS A 507 -28.93 -41.50 -12.87
CA LYS A 507 -29.87 -41.12 -13.95
C LYS A 507 -30.82 -40.01 -13.51
N ALA A 508 -31.04 -39.08 -14.43
CA ALA A 508 -31.85 -37.88 -14.29
C ALA A 508 -33.31 -38.09 -14.76
N SER A 509 -34.16 -37.12 -14.37
CA SER A 509 -35.19 -36.45 -15.18
C SER A 509 -36.68 -36.63 -14.77
N LYS A 510 -37.26 -35.47 -14.40
CA LYS A 510 -38.60 -34.89 -14.71
C LYS A 510 -39.89 -35.72 -14.48
N LYS A 511 -40.81 -35.18 -13.64
CA LYS A 511 -42.04 -34.46 -14.08
C LYS A 511 -42.93 -33.97 -12.92
N VAL A 512 -43.23 -32.66 -12.99
CA VAL A 512 -44.48 -31.91 -12.73
C VAL A 512 -45.74 -32.71 -12.39
N VAL A 513 -46.53 -32.28 -11.37
CA VAL A 513 -48.00 -32.02 -11.40
C VAL A 513 -48.44 -31.13 -10.21
N GLN A 514 -49.30 -30.14 -10.50
CA GLN A 514 -50.02 -29.22 -9.60
C GLN A 514 -51.19 -29.87 -8.83
N ARG A 515 -51.53 -29.34 -7.64
CA ARG A 515 -52.88 -28.87 -7.21
C ARG A 515 -52.82 -28.40 -5.74
N LYS A 516 -53.02 -27.11 -5.42
CA LYS A 516 -54.27 -26.35 -5.20
C LYS A 516 -54.91 -26.56 -3.81
N LYS A 517 -55.02 -25.42 -3.09
CA LYS A 517 -56.11 -24.97 -2.20
C LYS A 517 -56.32 -25.65 -0.83
N ASN A 518 -56.11 -24.91 0.26
CA ASN A 518 -57.17 -24.23 1.02
C ASN A 518 -56.61 -23.55 2.30
N ALA A 519 -56.96 -22.26 2.46
CA ALA A 519 -57.12 -21.62 3.77
C ALA A 519 -58.50 -22.04 4.36
N PRO A 520 -58.81 -21.82 5.66
CA PRO A 520 -59.09 -20.48 6.17
C PRO A 520 -58.69 -20.17 7.64
N GLU A 521 -58.54 -18.87 7.88
CA GLU A 521 -59.02 -18.02 9.00
C GLU A 521 -59.04 -18.50 10.46
N THR A 522 -58.42 -17.68 11.33
CA THR A 522 -59.03 -16.90 12.44
C THR A 522 -57.88 -16.16 13.16
N ALA A 523 -57.71 -14.83 13.06
CA ALA A 523 -58.45 -13.70 13.66
C ALA A 523 -58.18 -13.48 15.17
N HIS A 524 -58.05 -12.17 15.52
CA HIS A 524 -57.85 -11.51 16.83
C HIS A 524 -56.39 -11.19 17.22
N LEU A 525 -56.01 -10.02 17.73
CA LEU A 525 -56.67 -8.72 17.96
C LEU A 525 -55.59 -7.66 18.30
N LEU A 526 -55.81 -6.44 17.79
CA LEU A 526 -55.38 -5.09 18.22
C LEU A 526 -54.53 -4.92 19.49
N ARG A 527 -53.49 -4.07 19.42
CA ARG A 527 -53.53 -2.70 19.98
C ARG A 527 -52.28 -1.85 19.66
N SER A 528 -52.57 -0.67 19.14
CA SER A 528 -51.78 0.55 19.13
C SER A 528 -51.50 1.07 20.55
N VAL A 529 -50.32 1.66 20.78
CA VAL A 529 -50.19 2.90 21.58
C VAL A 529 -49.00 3.70 21.04
N SER A 530 -49.30 4.86 20.47
CA SER A 530 -48.43 6.03 20.35
C SER A 530 -48.47 6.81 21.67
N HIS A 531 -47.35 7.39 22.11
CA HIS A 531 -47.34 8.75 22.65
C HIS A 531 -45.93 9.36 22.65
N ASN A 532 -45.93 10.65 22.31
CA ASN A 532 -44.82 11.59 22.17
C ASN A 532 -44.07 11.88 23.47
N LEU A 533 -42.78 12.18 23.34
CA LEU A 533 -42.16 13.45 23.71
C LEU A 533 -40.91 13.68 22.85
#